data_AF-M1EQL3-F1
#
_entry.id   AF-M1EQL3-F1
#
_cell.length_a   1.000
_cell.length_b   1.000
_cell.length_c   1.000
_cell.angle_alpha   90.00
_cell.angle_beta   90.00
_cell.angle_gamma   90.00
#
_symmetry.space_group_name_H-M   'P 1'
#
loop_
_entity.id
_entity.type
_entity.pdbx_description
1 polymer ?
#
loop_
_entity_poly.entity_id
_entity_poly.type
_entity_poly.pdbx_seq_one_letter_code
_entity_poly.pdbx_strand_id
1 'polypeptide(L)'
;PCVSTVLVEPARNCVLGLHSDHLSSLPFEVLQHIAGFLDGFSLCQLSCVSRLMRDVCGSLLQSRGMVILQWGKRKYPEGNSSWQIKEKVWRFSTAFCSVNEWKFADILSMADHLKKCSYNIVEKREEAIPLPCMCVTRELTKEGRSLRSVLKPVL
;
A
#
# COMPACT_ATOMS: atom_id res chain seq x y z
N PRO A 1 -41.40 21.67 16.62
CA PRO A 1 -40.58 22.85 16.25
C PRO A 1 -39.16 22.42 15.85
N CYS A 2 -38.98 22.10 14.57
CA CYS A 2 -37.68 21.72 14.02
C CYS A 2 -36.99 22.96 13.47
N VAL A 3 -35.90 23.37 14.11
CA VAL A 3 -35.06 24.48 13.63
C VAL A 3 -34.05 23.89 12.64
N SER A 4 -34.20 24.25 11.36
CA SER A 4 -33.21 23.99 10.32
C SER A 4 -31.91 24.70 10.66
N THR A 5 -30.83 23.95 10.86
CA THR A 5 -29.47 24.48 10.86
C THR A 5 -28.85 24.19 9.51
N VAL A 6 -28.96 25.16 8.61
CA VAL A 6 -28.18 25.21 7.37
C VAL A 6 -26.72 25.38 7.80
N LEU A 7 -25.93 24.33 7.65
CA LEU A 7 -24.47 24.41 7.72
C LEU A 7 -23.99 25.18 6.49
N VAL A 8 -23.85 26.50 6.66
CA VAL A 8 -23.17 27.37 5.71
C VAL A 8 -21.70 26.95 5.68
N GLU A 9 -21.25 26.40 4.55
CA GLU A 9 -19.83 26.22 4.28
C GLU A 9 -19.16 27.61 4.28
N PRO A 10 -18.06 27.83 5.02
CA PRO A 10 -17.31 29.06 4.86
C PRO A 10 -16.61 28.98 3.51
N ALA A 11 -17.02 29.85 2.58
CA ALA A 11 -16.26 30.15 1.39
C ALA A 11 -14.87 30.67 1.81
N ARG A 12 -13.90 29.75 1.88
CA ARG A 12 -12.49 30.10 2.07
C ARG A 12 -11.97 30.63 0.73
N ASN A 13 -12.30 31.88 0.44
CA ASN A 13 -11.54 32.70 -0.49
C ASN A 13 -10.18 32.99 0.15
N CYS A 14 -9.27 32.02 0.07
CA CYS A 14 -7.85 32.27 0.28
C CYS A 14 -7.32 32.96 -0.97
N VAL A 15 -7.34 34.30 -0.96
CA VAL A 15 -6.62 35.13 -1.94
C VAL A 15 -5.12 35.04 -1.60
N LEU A 16 -4.50 33.92 -1.96
CA LEU A 16 -3.06 33.72 -1.94
C LEU A 16 -2.58 33.54 -3.37
N GLY A 17 -2.30 34.66 -4.04
CA GLY A 17 -1.71 34.72 -5.37
C GLY A 17 -2.66 34.30 -6.48
N LEU A 18 -2.98 35.22 -7.39
CA LEU A 18 -3.57 34.89 -8.69
C LEU A 18 -2.51 34.20 -9.58
N HIS A 19 -1.82 33.19 -9.05
CA HIS A 19 -1.01 32.31 -9.85
C HIS A 19 -1.99 31.37 -10.52
N SER A 20 -2.28 31.63 -11.79
CA SER A 20 -3.13 30.78 -12.60
C SER A 20 -2.67 29.33 -12.40
N ASP A 21 -3.58 28.48 -11.92
CA ASP A 21 -3.36 27.04 -11.83
C ASP A 21 -3.39 26.46 -13.25
N HIS A 22 -2.30 26.70 -13.97
CA HIS A 22 -2.12 26.25 -15.35
C HIS A 22 -2.06 24.73 -15.42
N LEU A 23 -1.59 24.07 -14.35
CA LEU A 23 -1.53 22.62 -14.30
C LEU A 23 -2.93 22.03 -14.32
N SER A 24 -3.84 22.48 -13.44
CA SER A 24 -5.22 21.99 -13.42
C SER A 24 -6.04 22.34 -14.67
N SER A 25 -5.55 23.25 -15.52
CA SER A 25 -6.18 23.57 -16.81
C SER A 25 -5.85 22.58 -17.93
N LEU A 26 -4.86 21.69 -17.72
CA LEU A 26 -4.50 20.66 -18.70
C LEU A 26 -5.57 19.57 -18.78
N PRO A 27 -5.76 18.94 -19.95
CA PRO A 27 -6.59 17.75 -20.08
C PRO A 27 -6.17 16.64 -19.11
N PHE A 28 -7.15 15.85 -18.67
CA PHE A 28 -6.94 14.80 -17.67
C PHE A 28 -5.85 13.80 -18.08
N GLU A 29 -5.82 13.43 -19.36
CA GLU A 29 -4.86 12.49 -19.94
C GLU A 29 -3.43 13.03 -19.87
N VAL A 30 -3.26 14.34 -20.07
CA VAL A 30 -1.96 15.01 -19.95
C VAL A 30 -1.50 15.00 -18.50
N LEU A 31 -2.41 15.27 -17.55
CA LEU A 31 -2.13 15.19 -16.12
C LEU A 31 -1.75 13.78 -15.68
N GLN A 32 -2.47 12.77 -16.16
CA GLN A 32 -2.15 11.35 -15.91
C GLN A 32 -0.79 10.98 -16.48
N HIS A 33 -0.46 11.45 -17.68
CA HIS A 33 0.84 11.22 -18.30
C HIS A 33 1.98 11.81 -17.46
N ILE A 34 1.84 13.07 -17.01
CA ILE A 34 2.81 13.73 -16.11
C ILE A 34 2.95 12.95 -14.81
N ALA A 35 1.82 12.58 -14.17
CA ALA A 35 1.81 11.79 -12.95
C ALA A 35 2.47 10.39 -13.15
N GLY A 36 2.43 9.86 -14.37
CA GLY A 36 3.12 8.62 -14.76
C GLY A 36 4.64 8.65 -14.52
N PHE A 37 5.27 9.83 -14.53
CA PHE A 37 6.71 9.97 -14.27
C PHE A 37 7.07 10.16 -12.79
N LEU A 38 6.08 10.41 -11.92
CA LEU A 38 6.32 10.65 -10.51
C LEU A 38 6.51 9.33 -9.75
N ASP A 39 7.37 9.33 -8.74
CA ASP A 39 7.52 8.21 -7.80
C ASP A 39 6.30 8.11 -6.85
N GLY A 40 6.18 6.98 -6.16
CA GLY A 40 5.02 6.72 -5.32
C GLY A 40 4.85 7.69 -4.15
N PHE A 41 5.95 8.22 -3.59
CA PHE A 41 5.88 9.24 -2.55
C PHE A 41 5.37 10.56 -3.13
N SER A 42 5.94 11.02 -4.26
CA SER A 42 5.49 12.24 -4.95
C SER A 42 4.01 12.17 -5.37
N LEU A 43 3.54 11.01 -5.84
CA LEU A 43 2.12 10.78 -6.16
C LEU A 43 1.22 10.91 -4.92
N CYS A 44 1.65 10.42 -3.76
CA CYS A 44 0.89 10.60 -2.52
C CYS A 44 0.77 12.09 -2.17
N GLN A 45 1.86 12.85 -2.28
CA GLN A 45 1.83 14.29 -2.01
C GLN A 45 0.95 15.03 -3.02
N LEU A 46 1.08 14.73 -4.30
CA LEU A 46 0.28 15.32 -5.37
C LEU A 46 -1.22 15.09 -5.15
N SER A 47 -1.61 13.89 -4.71
CA SER A 47 -3.02 13.55 -4.43
C SER A 47 -3.67 14.39 -3.30
N CYS A 48 -2.87 15.05 -2.47
CA CYS A 48 -3.32 15.92 -1.40
C CYS A 48 -3.54 17.38 -1.85
N VAL A 49 -3.05 17.76 -3.03
CA VAL A 49 -3.06 19.16 -3.50
C VAL A 49 -4.45 19.63 -3.91
N SER A 50 -5.22 18.79 -4.61
CA SER A 50 -6.58 19.12 -5.05
C SER A 50 -7.42 17.87 -5.30
N ARG A 51 -8.74 18.04 -5.49
CA ARG A 51 -9.63 16.92 -5.86
C ARG A 51 -9.26 16.34 -7.23
N LEU A 52 -8.97 17.22 -8.21
CA LEU A 52 -8.53 16.81 -9.55
C LEU A 52 -7.24 15.96 -9.47
N MET A 53 -6.23 16.42 -8.74
CA MET A 53 -4.98 15.68 -8.61
C MET A 53 -5.15 14.37 -7.85
N ARG A 54 -6.10 14.30 -6.91
CA ARG A 54 -6.48 13.04 -6.25
C ARG A 54 -7.06 12.05 -7.24
N ASP A 55 -7.92 12.49 -8.16
CA ASP A 55 -8.53 11.62 -9.16
C ASP A 55 -7.50 11.17 -10.21
N VAL A 56 -6.62 12.08 -10.64
CA VAL A 56 -5.47 11.77 -11.52
C VAL A 56 -4.58 10.72 -10.88
N CYS A 57 -4.13 10.94 -9.63
CA CYS A 57 -3.31 9.95 -8.92
C CYS A 57 -4.09 8.66 -8.69
N GLY A 58 -5.37 8.74 -8.32
CA GLY A 58 -6.25 7.59 -8.09
C GLY A 58 -6.33 6.66 -9.30
N SER A 59 -6.37 7.22 -10.51
CA SER A 59 -6.39 6.44 -11.76
C SER A 59 -5.15 5.56 -11.97
N LEU A 60 -4.01 5.90 -11.35
CA LEU A 60 -2.75 5.16 -11.45
C LEU A 60 -2.59 4.08 -10.36
N LEU A 61 -3.48 4.04 -9.36
CA LEU A 61 -3.37 3.09 -8.25
C LEU A 61 -3.47 1.63 -8.71
N GLN A 62 -4.30 1.34 -9.71
CA GLN A 62 -4.47 -0.03 -10.19
C GLN A 62 -3.21 -0.58 -10.87
N SER A 63 -2.44 0.26 -11.55
CA SER A 63 -1.25 -0.15 -12.30
C SER A 63 0.06 0.03 -11.52
N ARG A 64 0.14 1.03 -10.62
CA ARG A 64 1.38 1.40 -9.91
C ARG A 64 1.26 1.35 -8.39
N GLY A 65 0.04 1.21 -7.87
CA GLY A 65 -0.21 1.10 -6.44
C GLY A 65 -0.11 -0.34 -5.94
N MET A 66 -0.32 -0.50 -4.65
CA MET A 66 -0.45 -1.77 -3.96
C MET A 66 -1.60 -1.72 -2.97
N VAL A 67 -2.19 -2.88 -2.69
CA VAL A 67 -3.21 -3.00 -1.64
C VAL A 67 -2.52 -3.28 -0.31
N ILE A 68 -2.75 -2.41 0.66
CA ILE A 68 -2.26 -2.55 2.04
C ILE A 68 -3.45 -2.92 2.94
N LEU A 69 -3.21 -3.89 3.84
CA LEU A 69 -4.17 -4.24 4.87
C LEU A 69 -4.00 -3.29 6.06
N GLN A 70 -5.03 -2.52 6.35
CA GLN A 70 -5.05 -1.67 7.54
C GLN A 70 -5.58 -2.49 8.71
N TRP A 71 -4.73 -2.70 9.71
CA TRP A 71 -5.06 -3.43 10.92
C TRP A 71 -5.61 -2.48 11.97
N GLY A 72 -6.72 -2.88 12.60
CA GLY A 72 -7.34 -2.17 13.71
C GLY A 72 -7.47 -3.09 14.92
N LYS A 73 -7.32 -2.52 16.12
CA LYS A 73 -7.56 -3.25 17.37
C LYS A 73 -9.06 -3.32 17.63
N ARG A 74 -9.62 -4.53 17.62
CA ARG A 74 -11.01 -4.80 18.03
C ARG A 74 -11.02 -5.17 19.51
N LYS A 75 -11.86 -4.48 20.29
CA LYS A 75 -12.18 -4.86 21.67
C LYS A 75 -13.50 -5.61 21.67
N TYR A 76 -13.57 -6.73 22.37
CA TYR A 76 -14.81 -7.48 22.51
C TYR A 76 -15.45 -7.17 23.87
N PRO A 77 -16.76 -7.43 24.03
CA PRO A 77 -17.46 -7.22 25.30
C PRO A 77 -16.84 -7.99 26.47
N GLU A 78 -16.19 -9.11 26.19
CA GLU A 78 -15.49 -9.97 27.17
C GLU A 78 -14.17 -9.37 27.70
N GLY A 79 -13.78 -8.16 27.26
CA GLY A 79 -12.56 -7.46 27.69
C GLY A 79 -11.29 -7.87 26.96
N ASN A 80 -11.33 -8.95 26.15
CA ASN A 80 -10.22 -9.35 25.29
C ASN A 80 -10.09 -8.39 24.07
N SER A 81 -8.92 -8.38 23.45
CA SER A 81 -8.63 -7.55 22.26
C SER A 81 -7.87 -8.34 21.22
N SER A 82 -8.23 -8.18 19.95
CA SER A 82 -7.49 -8.79 18.84
C SER A 82 -7.19 -7.76 17.75
N TRP A 83 -6.12 -8.00 16.99
CA TRP A 83 -5.85 -7.27 15.75
C TRP A 83 -6.65 -7.90 14.62
N GLN A 84 -7.42 -7.09 13.92
CA GLN A 84 -8.22 -7.53 12.79
C GLN A 84 -7.96 -6.63 11.59
N ILE A 85 -8.07 -7.19 10.38
CA ILE A 85 -8.06 -6.40 9.16
C ILE A 85 -9.33 -5.54 9.20
N LYS A 86 -9.15 -4.23 9.29
CA LYS A 86 -10.24 -3.26 9.27
C LYS A 86 -10.67 -2.97 7.85
N GLU A 87 -9.70 -2.72 6.97
CA GLU A 87 -9.93 -2.31 5.59
C GLU A 87 -8.74 -2.68 4.69
N LYS A 88 -9.02 -2.79 3.39
CA LYS A 88 -8.01 -2.97 2.33
C LYS A 88 -7.92 -1.65 1.57
N VAL A 89 -6.74 -1.04 1.55
CA VAL A 89 -6.55 0.33 1.03
C VAL A 89 -5.51 0.32 -0.07
N TRP A 90 -5.82 0.96 -1.21
CA TRP A 90 -4.84 1.23 -2.24
C TRP A 90 -3.90 2.35 -1.80
N ARG A 91 -2.60 2.10 -1.91
CA ARG A 91 -1.53 3.05 -1.58
C ARG A 91 -0.45 2.98 -2.64
N PHE A 92 0.21 4.09 -2.93
CA PHE A 92 1.49 4.03 -3.62
C PHE A 92 2.59 3.56 -2.68
N SER A 93 3.61 2.91 -3.24
CA SER A 93 4.80 2.56 -2.48
C SER A 93 5.48 3.82 -1.98
N THR A 94 5.87 3.83 -0.70
CA THR A 94 6.72 4.89 -0.14
C THR A 94 8.21 4.67 -0.45
N ALA A 95 8.56 3.60 -1.18
CA ALA A 95 9.91 3.37 -1.64
C ALA A 95 10.21 4.29 -2.84
N PHE A 96 11.23 5.13 -2.70
CA PHE A 96 11.62 6.15 -3.67
C PHE A 96 12.24 5.60 -4.96
N CYS A 97 12.71 4.35 -4.99
CA CYS A 97 13.43 3.79 -6.13
C CYS A 97 13.30 2.26 -6.22
N SER A 98 13.63 1.72 -7.39
CA SER A 98 13.82 0.28 -7.58
C SER A 98 14.90 -0.24 -6.64
N VAL A 99 14.65 -1.39 -6.02
CA VAL A 99 15.66 -2.06 -5.19
C VAL A 99 16.70 -2.67 -6.13
N ASN A 100 17.84 -2.02 -6.25
CA ASN A 100 18.94 -2.49 -7.10
C ASN A 100 19.75 -3.62 -6.44
N GLU A 101 19.78 -3.64 -5.10
CA GLU A 101 20.51 -4.65 -4.32
C GLU A 101 19.78 -5.00 -3.02
N TRP A 102 19.90 -6.26 -2.60
CA TRP A 102 19.44 -6.73 -1.30
C TRP A 102 20.67 -6.97 -0.41
N LYS A 103 20.78 -6.22 0.68
CA LYS A 103 21.86 -6.36 1.64
C LYS A 103 21.34 -6.32 3.07
N PHE A 104 22.07 -6.97 3.98
CA PHE A 104 21.85 -6.78 5.41
C PHE A 104 22.28 -5.36 5.76
N ALA A 105 21.35 -4.60 6.33
CA ALA A 105 21.68 -3.29 6.85
C ALA A 105 22.55 -3.47 8.11
N ASP A 106 23.62 -2.67 8.25
CA ASP A 106 24.55 -2.72 9.38
C ASP A 106 23.98 -1.97 10.61
N ILE A 107 22.73 -2.27 10.93
CA ILE A 107 21.96 -1.73 12.04
C ILE A 107 21.37 -2.92 12.80
N LEU A 108 21.18 -2.75 14.10
CA LEU A 108 20.54 -3.76 14.95
C LEU A 108 19.16 -4.11 14.37
N SER A 109 19.10 -5.25 13.71
CA SER A 109 17.90 -5.68 13.01
C SER A 109 16.86 -6.14 14.02
N MET A 110 15.59 -5.91 13.69
CA MET A 110 14.48 -6.52 14.42
C MET A 110 14.64 -8.05 14.49
N ALA A 111 15.27 -8.67 13.49
CA ALA A 111 15.60 -10.10 13.51
C ALA A 111 16.53 -10.49 14.66
N ASP A 112 17.50 -9.66 15.02
CA ASP A 112 18.44 -9.93 16.12
C ASP A 112 17.76 -9.79 17.49
N HIS A 113 16.84 -8.83 17.62
CA HIS A 113 15.96 -8.73 18.79
C HIS A 113 15.07 -9.97 18.92
N LEU A 114 14.40 -10.40 17.84
CA LEU A 114 13.48 -11.55 17.84
C LEU A 114 14.15 -12.87 18.26
N LYS A 115 15.46 -13.03 18.04
CA LYS A 115 16.22 -14.21 18.50
C LYS A 115 16.21 -14.36 20.03
N LYS A 116 16.10 -13.25 20.77
CA LYS A 116 16.22 -13.22 22.24
C LYS A 116 14.97 -12.67 22.93
N CYS A 117 13.97 -12.22 22.17
CA CYS A 117 12.76 -11.61 22.71
C CYS A 117 11.87 -12.65 23.40
N SER A 118 11.59 -12.45 24.69
CA SER A 118 10.73 -13.31 25.50
C SER A 118 9.27 -13.33 25.04
N TYR A 119 8.84 -12.32 24.29
CA TYR A 119 7.49 -12.22 23.74
C TYR A 119 7.37 -12.77 22.31
N ASN A 120 8.49 -13.17 21.70
CA ASN A 120 8.46 -13.75 20.36
C ASN A 120 8.18 -15.26 20.42
N ILE A 121 6.92 -15.63 20.22
CA ILE A 121 6.51 -17.03 20.11
C ILE A 121 6.81 -17.50 18.68
N VAL A 122 7.88 -18.29 18.51
CA VAL A 122 8.29 -18.81 17.21
C VAL A 122 7.44 -20.04 16.86
N GLU A 123 6.49 -19.88 15.92
CA GLU A 123 5.82 -21.02 15.32
C GLU A 123 6.73 -21.68 14.27
N LYS A 124 7.19 -22.91 14.54
CA LYS A 124 7.91 -23.72 13.56
C LYS A 124 6.89 -24.49 12.72
N ARG A 125 6.76 -24.11 11.46
CA ARG A 125 5.93 -24.83 10.49
C ARG A 125 6.83 -25.72 9.64
N GLU A 126 6.77 -27.02 9.88
CA GLU A 126 7.53 -28.02 9.10
C GLU A 126 6.83 -28.33 7.76
N GLU A 127 5.52 -28.11 7.70
CA GLU A 127 4.74 -28.28 6.47
C GLU A 127 4.98 -27.12 5.50
N ALA A 128 5.36 -27.47 4.27
CA ALA A 128 5.52 -26.49 3.19
C ALA A 128 4.20 -25.77 2.88
N ILE A 129 4.22 -24.44 2.89
CA ILE A 129 3.08 -23.61 2.49
C ILE A 129 3.11 -23.43 0.97
N PRO A 130 2.03 -23.82 0.24
CA PRO A 130 1.97 -23.57 -1.19
C PRO A 130 1.89 -22.07 -1.46
N LEU A 131 2.76 -21.57 -2.33
CA LEU A 131 2.68 -20.18 -2.78
C LEU A 131 1.39 -19.97 -3.60
N PRO A 132 0.79 -18.76 -3.61
CA PRO A 132 -0.45 -18.49 -4.35
C PRO A 132 -0.36 -18.80 -5.86
N CYS A 133 0.84 -18.80 -6.45
CA CYS A 133 1.07 -19.16 -7.85
C CYS A 133 1.28 -20.66 -8.09
N MET A 134 1.29 -21.48 -7.04
CA MET A 134 1.64 -22.92 -7.11
C MET A 134 0.42 -23.86 -7.05
N CYS A 135 -0.78 -23.38 -7.39
CA CYS A 135 -2.07 -24.10 -7.23
C CYS A 135 -2.10 -25.57 -7.73
N VAL A 136 -1.14 -26.00 -8.57
CA VAL A 136 -1.10 -27.34 -9.20
C VAL A 136 0.16 -28.15 -8.82
N THR A 137 1.01 -27.66 -7.91
CA THR A 137 2.39 -28.18 -7.76
C THR A 137 2.59 -29.10 -6.56
N ARG A 138 1.57 -29.26 -5.71
CA ARG A 138 1.71 -30.03 -4.47
C ARG A 138 1.91 -31.52 -4.74
N GLU A 139 1.37 -32.08 -5.83
CA GLU A 139 1.69 -33.44 -6.26
C GLU A 139 3.11 -33.55 -6.85
N LEU A 140 3.58 -32.50 -7.52
CA LEU A 140 4.83 -32.53 -8.30
C LEU A 140 6.09 -32.41 -7.43
N THR A 141 5.99 -31.87 -6.22
CA THR A 141 7.13 -31.75 -5.28
C THR A 141 7.17 -32.79 -4.17
N LYS A 142 6.16 -33.67 -4.06
CA LYS A 142 6.12 -34.73 -3.02
C LYS A 142 7.34 -35.65 -3.01
N GLU A 143 8.02 -35.79 -4.15
CA GLU A 143 9.22 -36.62 -4.32
C GLU A 143 10.53 -35.81 -4.25
N GLY A 144 10.51 -34.58 -3.73
CA GLY A 144 11.71 -33.73 -3.63
C GLY A 144 12.15 -33.10 -4.96
N ARG A 145 11.27 -33.04 -5.97
CA ARG A 145 11.57 -32.35 -7.23
C ARG A 145 11.65 -30.84 -7.01
N SER A 146 12.65 -30.21 -7.63
CA SER A 146 12.92 -28.78 -7.48
C SER A 146 11.78 -27.92 -8.03
N LEU A 147 11.37 -26.89 -7.27
CA LEU A 147 10.36 -25.91 -7.71
C LEU A 147 10.75 -25.18 -9.01
N ARG A 148 12.06 -25.06 -9.29
CA ARG A 148 12.57 -24.46 -10.53
C ARG A 148 12.12 -25.20 -11.78
N SER A 149 11.83 -26.50 -11.71
CA SER A 149 11.37 -27.26 -12.88
C SER A 149 9.88 -27.04 -13.19
N VAL A 150 9.13 -26.42 -12.28
CA VAL A 150 7.67 -26.23 -12.42
C VAL A 150 7.32 -24.77 -12.73
N LEU A 151 8.11 -23.81 -12.22
CA LEU A 151 7.96 -22.40 -12.55
C LEU A 151 8.52 -22.16 -13.96
N LYS A 152 7.67 -22.17 -14.98
CA LYS A 152 8.04 -21.66 -16.30
C LYS A 152 8.32 -20.14 -16.16
N PRO A 153 9.41 -19.63 -16.75
CA PRO A 153 9.63 -18.19 -16.79
C PRO A 153 8.44 -17.53 -17.49
N VAL A 154 7.90 -16.50 -16.86
CA VAL A 154 6.94 -15.61 -17.52
C VAL A 154 7.75 -14.83 -18.55
N LEU A 155 7.55 -15.16 -19.83
CA LEU A 155 8.04 -14.38 -20.97
C LEU A 155 7.24 -13.08 -21.10
#